data_AF-A0A940W017-F1
#
_entry.id   AF-A0A940W017-F1
#
_cell.length_a   1.000
_cell.length_b   1.000
_cell.length_c   1.000
_cell.angle_alpha   90.00
_cell.angle_beta   90.00
_cell.angle_gamma   90.00
#
_symmetry.space_group_name_H-M   'P 1'
#
loop_
_entity.id
_entity.type
_entity.pdbx_description
1 polymer ?
#
loop_
_entity_poly.entity_id
_entity_poly.type
_entity_poly.pdbx_seq_one_letter_code
_entity_poly.pdbx_strand_id
1 'polypeptide(L)'
;MKFHAAMGALALILFAAPGEAFHGYASPLNSRAESRAYAHFLAGYLEYREGKLDAALESYQKALKYAGNDPDILYEIGNVQVKKGRLTEARDALRRALAADEGHTRSRYLLAGILAASGESDRALQEYGRVVEDDPENEEAYIHISTLYAEKGDFPKAEETLGGLIERDPDSYLAFYYRGRIQAAQKKFGEALEDYDKALAIAPGFDAALLESAAVLEILDRNTEAEERYKKALHASPNNPFIRERLGRVLIREKKIDQAVGQYEELKKFSPSNLEFRTRLGLLYLDRDRFDDAINEFTFVLNAEPGNAHVRFFLGTAYEEKGAVAEAHEAFRQVPEGSPAYREAMLHLALSLGRQKKSDEAIAIVRRLREKNPDDVELMIFLAGQLEEAKRYEEALVVATEATGKAPANPGAWFSLGVICDKLGKLDQVIAAMEKVIELDPRHATALNYLGYTYADRNMRLPEAEKLILRALEIRPDDGYFLDSLAWVYYRQGDYPRADAELRRALKLAPDDPVILEHLGDVLLAQGKGEEAATFFERAIAKGHEKPQDVSVKLQSIRKAGPAGK
;
A
#
# COMPACT_ATOMS: atom_id res chain seq x y z
N MET A 1 -7.87 10.42 -11.32
CA MET A 1 -8.09 11.79 -11.87
C MET A 1 -7.17 12.78 -11.18
N LYS A 2 -6.00 13.06 -11.78
CA LYS A 2 -5.07 14.20 -11.56
C LYS A 2 -3.72 13.84 -12.22
N PHE A 3 -3.76 13.49 -13.50
CA PHE A 3 -2.58 13.22 -14.34
C PHE A 3 -2.40 14.33 -15.40
N HIS A 4 -3.04 15.49 -15.21
CA HIS A 4 -3.17 16.56 -16.22
C HIS A 4 -2.85 17.96 -15.66
N ALA A 5 -2.13 18.05 -14.54
CA ALA A 5 -1.78 19.35 -13.94
C ALA A 5 -0.29 19.41 -13.56
N ALA A 6 0.59 19.20 -14.55
CA ALA A 6 2.01 19.52 -14.45
C ALA A 6 2.65 19.81 -15.82
N MET A 7 1.88 20.23 -16.83
CA MET A 7 2.40 20.66 -18.15
C MET A 7 2.44 22.20 -18.32
N GLY A 8 2.30 22.96 -17.24
CA GLY A 8 2.09 24.42 -17.33
C GLY A 8 3.21 25.33 -16.82
N ALA A 9 4.34 24.80 -16.33
CA ALA A 9 5.36 25.65 -15.73
C ALA A 9 6.76 25.04 -15.80
N LEU A 10 7.34 24.96 -16.99
CA LEU A 10 8.80 24.87 -17.15
C LEU A 10 9.26 25.30 -18.56
N ALA A 11 8.77 26.44 -19.05
CA ALA A 11 9.25 27.00 -20.33
C ALA A 11 10.50 27.89 -20.18
N LEU A 12 11.17 27.93 -19.03
CA LEU A 12 12.26 28.90 -18.81
C LEU A 12 13.19 28.59 -17.61
N ILE A 13 13.72 27.37 -17.45
CA ILE A 13 14.78 27.12 -16.45
C ILE A 13 15.83 26.09 -16.97
N LEU A 14 17.09 26.56 -17.07
CA LEU A 14 18.41 25.88 -17.29
C LEU A 14 18.73 25.43 -18.74
N PHE A 15 19.86 25.73 -19.40
CA PHE A 15 21.15 26.37 -19.05
C PHE A 15 21.67 27.23 -20.21
N ALA A 16 22.49 28.24 -19.90
CA ALA A 16 23.46 28.78 -20.84
C ALA A 16 24.60 27.76 -20.96
N ALA A 17 24.93 27.32 -22.17
CA ALA A 17 26.12 26.53 -22.42
C ALA A 17 27.37 27.25 -21.87
N PRO A 18 28.34 26.54 -21.27
CA PRO A 18 29.67 27.11 -21.06
C PRO A 18 30.23 27.44 -22.44
N GLY A 19 30.28 28.73 -22.77
CA GLY A 19 30.84 29.16 -24.05
C GLY A 19 32.27 28.65 -24.17
N GLU A 20 32.51 27.71 -25.08
CA GLU A 20 33.84 27.47 -25.61
C GLU A 20 34.33 28.81 -26.18
N ALA A 21 35.39 29.33 -25.57
CA ALA A 21 36.05 30.54 -26.04
C ALA A 21 36.72 30.24 -27.37
N PHE A 22 36.00 30.40 -28.48
CA PHE A 22 36.57 30.22 -29.81
C PHE A 22 37.61 31.32 -30.07
N HIS A 23 38.89 30.95 -30.02
CA HIS A 23 40.01 31.76 -30.49
C HIS A 23 40.07 31.66 -32.02
N GLY A 24 39.22 32.43 -32.69
CA GLY A 24 39.04 32.33 -34.14
C GLY A 24 39.03 33.66 -34.89
N TYR A 25 39.64 34.74 -34.35
CA TYR A 25 39.87 35.97 -35.13
C TYR A 25 41.22 36.58 -34.75
N ALA A 26 42.27 36.13 -35.43
CA ALA A 26 43.50 36.91 -35.59
C ALA A 26 43.64 37.30 -37.07
N SER A 27 42.66 38.05 -37.58
CA SER A 27 42.87 38.92 -38.74
C SER A 27 43.48 40.24 -38.24
N PRO A 28 44.39 40.88 -38.99
CA PRO A 28 45.07 42.09 -38.52
C PRO A 28 44.03 43.21 -38.28
N LEU A 29 43.86 43.58 -37.00
CA LEU A 29 43.00 44.66 -36.49
C LEU A 29 43.21 45.94 -37.32
N ASN A 30 42.24 46.31 -38.16
CA ASN A 30 42.43 47.41 -39.10
C ASN A 30 41.46 48.59 -38.91
N SER A 31 40.73 48.67 -37.79
CA SER A 31 40.07 49.93 -37.39
C SER A 31 40.00 50.13 -35.87
N ARG A 32 40.16 51.39 -35.40
CA ARG A 32 39.95 51.77 -33.99
C ARG A 32 38.53 51.47 -33.49
N ALA A 33 37.56 51.33 -34.39
CA ALA A 33 36.17 51.01 -34.07
C ALA A 33 36.02 49.54 -33.67
N GLU A 34 36.64 48.60 -34.41
CA GLU A 34 36.66 47.16 -34.08
C GLU A 34 37.28 46.88 -32.71
N SER A 35 38.41 47.51 -32.38
CA SER A 35 39.03 47.32 -31.06
C SER A 35 38.15 47.82 -29.91
N ARG A 36 37.38 48.89 -30.13
CA ARG A 36 36.42 49.42 -29.14
C ARG A 36 35.19 48.54 -29.02
N ALA A 37 34.67 48.02 -30.13
CA ALA A 37 33.58 47.05 -30.14
C ALA A 37 33.95 45.82 -29.31
N TYR A 38 35.12 45.23 -29.59
CA TYR A 38 35.60 44.04 -28.90
C TYR A 38 35.81 44.24 -27.40
N ALA A 39 36.38 45.39 -26.99
CA ALA A 39 36.55 45.72 -25.57
C ALA A 39 35.21 45.81 -24.82
N HIS A 40 34.20 46.43 -25.43
CA HIS A 40 32.85 46.51 -24.84
C HIS A 40 32.12 45.16 -24.84
N PHE A 41 32.34 44.33 -25.85
CA PHE A 41 31.80 42.97 -25.89
C PHE A 41 32.35 42.12 -24.76
N LEU A 42 33.67 42.11 -24.55
CA LEU A 42 34.30 41.39 -23.44
C LEU A 42 33.83 41.88 -22.07
N ALA A 43 33.67 43.20 -21.90
CA ALA A 43 33.11 43.77 -20.67
C ALA A 43 31.70 43.24 -20.41
N GLY A 44 30.83 43.26 -21.43
CA GLY A 44 29.47 42.74 -21.32
C GLY A 44 29.42 41.24 -21.00
N TYR A 45 30.32 40.45 -21.60
CA TYR A 45 30.44 39.02 -21.33
C TYR A 45 30.84 38.73 -19.88
N LEU A 46 31.80 39.46 -19.33
CA LEU A 46 32.22 39.30 -17.93
C LEU A 46 31.09 39.71 -16.98
N GLU A 47 30.43 40.84 -17.24
CA GLU A 47 29.29 41.32 -16.44
C GLU A 47 28.12 40.34 -16.47
N TYR A 48 27.84 39.73 -17.62
CA TYR A 48 26.83 38.69 -17.76
C TYR A 48 27.16 37.47 -16.90
N ARG A 49 28.41 37.00 -16.92
CA ARG A 49 28.86 35.87 -16.09
C ARG A 49 28.81 36.16 -14.59
N GLU A 50 28.95 37.43 -14.20
CA GLU A 50 28.77 37.89 -12.83
C GLU A 50 27.29 38.10 -12.44
N GLY A 51 26.35 37.87 -13.36
CA GLY A 51 24.91 38.07 -13.15
C GLY A 51 24.45 39.53 -13.20
N LYS A 52 25.32 40.46 -13.61
CA LYS A 52 25.03 41.90 -13.70
C LYS A 52 24.34 42.22 -15.04
N LEU A 53 23.10 41.75 -15.20
CA LEU A 53 22.39 41.79 -16.48
C LEU A 53 22.17 43.20 -17.06
N ASP A 54 21.97 44.22 -16.22
CA ASP A 54 21.81 45.61 -16.70
C ASP A 54 23.13 46.19 -17.23
N ALA A 55 24.23 45.95 -16.53
CA ALA A 55 25.56 46.39 -16.96
C ALA A 55 25.97 45.66 -18.25
N ALA A 56 25.77 44.34 -18.29
CA ALA A 56 26.05 43.52 -19.47
C ALA A 56 25.31 44.04 -20.70
N LEU A 57 24.01 44.34 -20.56
CA LEU A 57 23.19 44.90 -21.63
C LEU A 57 23.73 46.25 -22.11
N GLU A 58 24.13 47.13 -21.20
CA GLU A 58 24.71 48.44 -21.54
C GLU A 58 26.03 48.28 -22.30
N SER A 59 26.90 47.37 -21.84
CA SER A 59 28.18 47.06 -22.47
C SER A 59 28.00 46.45 -23.87
N TYR A 60 27.08 45.51 -24.05
CA TYR A 60 26.77 44.97 -25.37
C TYR A 60 26.15 46.02 -26.31
N GLN A 61 25.28 46.90 -25.81
CA GLN A 61 24.76 48.02 -26.60
C GLN A 61 25.86 49.00 -27.03
N LYS A 62 26.86 49.25 -26.17
CA LYS A 62 28.06 50.04 -26.54
C LYS A 62 28.89 49.32 -27.59
N ALA A 63 29.07 48.00 -27.49
CA ALA A 63 29.76 47.19 -28.48
C ALA A 63 29.07 47.29 -29.85
N LEU A 64 27.75 47.15 -29.87
CA LEU A 64 26.91 47.23 -31.07
C LEU A 64 27.00 48.59 -31.77
N LYS A 65 27.17 49.69 -31.02
CA LYS A 65 27.37 51.02 -31.62
C LYS A 65 28.63 51.11 -32.49
N TYR A 66 29.66 50.33 -32.18
CA TYR A 66 30.92 50.32 -32.93
C TYR A 66 30.97 49.19 -33.98
N ALA A 67 30.29 48.07 -33.73
CA ALA A 67 30.27 46.90 -34.61
C ALA A 67 29.14 46.91 -35.66
N GLY A 68 28.14 47.78 -35.52
CA GLY A 68 26.95 47.73 -36.37
C GLY A 68 26.01 46.58 -35.97
N ASN A 69 25.25 46.01 -36.90
CA ASN A 69 24.38 44.86 -36.64
C ASN A 69 25.18 43.54 -36.59
N ASP A 70 26.19 43.47 -35.73
CA ASP A 70 26.95 42.25 -35.52
C ASP A 70 26.06 41.15 -34.87
N PRO A 71 25.97 39.95 -35.46
CA PRO A 71 25.02 38.93 -35.04
C PRO A 71 25.34 38.32 -33.67
N ASP A 72 26.62 38.20 -33.29
CA ASP A 72 27.05 37.67 -31.99
C ASP A 72 26.69 38.66 -30.86
N ILE A 73 26.92 39.96 -31.07
CA ILE A 73 26.53 40.99 -30.09
C ILE A 73 25.00 41.05 -29.97
N LEU A 74 24.27 40.95 -31.08
CA LEU A 74 22.80 40.93 -31.06
C LEU A 74 22.24 39.68 -30.37
N TYR A 75 22.89 38.52 -30.55
CA TYR A 75 22.58 37.30 -29.81
C TYR A 75 22.72 37.51 -28.30
N GLU A 76 23.85 38.04 -27.85
CA GLU A 76 24.12 38.29 -26.43
C GLU A 76 23.12 39.29 -25.82
N ILE A 77 22.76 40.34 -26.57
CA ILE A 77 21.67 41.25 -26.18
C ILE A 77 20.36 40.47 -26.03
N GLY A 78 20.02 39.63 -27.02
CA GLY A 78 18.82 38.78 -26.97
C GLY A 78 18.80 37.87 -25.75
N ASN A 79 19.91 37.16 -25.48
CA ASN A 79 20.10 36.26 -24.35
C ASN A 79 19.93 36.97 -22.99
N VAL A 80 20.55 38.14 -22.82
CA VAL A 80 20.36 38.97 -21.62
C VAL A 80 18.89 39.36 -21.43
N GLN A 81 18.21 39.75 -22.52
CA GLN A 81 16.80 40.14 -22.45
C GLN A 81 15.89 38.96 -22.10
N VAL A 82 16.18 37.74 -22.59
CA VAL A 82 15.48 36.51 -22.16
C VAL A 82 15.63 36.31 -20.65
N LYS A 83 16.85 36.41 -20.10
CA LYS A 83 17.06 36.28 -18.64
C LYS A 83 16.36 37.35 -17.82
N LYS A 84 16.10 38.52 -18.40
CA LYS A 84 15.33 39.62 -17.78
C LYS A 84 13.81 39.47 -17.96
N GLY A 85 13.34 38.41 -18.63
CA GLY A 85 11.91 38.21 -18.94
C GLY A 85 11.36 39.13 -20.03
N ARG A 86 12.23 39.84 -20.76
CA ARG A 86 11.88 40.82 -21.80
C ARG A 86 11.86 40.15 -23.19
N LEU A 87 10.88 39.26 -23.39
CA LEU A 87 10.81 38.39 -24.58
C LEU A 87 10.60 39.16 -25.88
N THR A 88 9.91 40.30 -25.86
CA THR A 88 9.68 41.14 -27.04
C THR A 88 11.00 41.75 -27.53
N GLU A 89 11.78 42.35 -26.63
CA GLU A 89 13.08 42.94 -26.94
C GLU A 89 14.10 41.86 -27.33
N ALA A 90 14.06 40.69 -26.68
CA ALA A 90 14.88 39.56 -27.08
C ALA A 90 14.59 39.12 -28.52
N ARG A 91 13.31 38.99 -28.87
CA ARG A 91 12.86 38.60 -30.21
C ARG A 91 13.30 39.61 -31.28
N ASP A 92 13.25 40.92 -30.98
CA ASP A 92 13.72 41.96 -31.89
C ASP A 92 15.23 41.84 -32.14
N ALA A 93 16.02 41.71 -31.07
CA ALA A 93 17.48 41.56 -31.17
C ALA A 93 17.87 40.32 -32.00
N LEU A 94 17.23 39.18 -31.76
CA LEU A 94 17.52 37.93 -32.47
C LEU A 94 17.08 37.98 -33.93
N ARG A 95 15.96 38.64 -34.25
CA ARG A 95 15.57 38.88 -35.65
C ARG A 95 16.57 39.76 -36.38
N ARG A 96 17.11 40.77 -35.71
CA ARG A 96 18.16 41.62 -36.27
C ARG A 96 19.46 40.84 -36.48
N ALA A 97 19.79 39.92 -35.57
CA ALA A 97 20.93 39.02 -35.73
C ALA A 97 20.76 38.15 -36.99
N LEU A 98 19.59 37.51 -37.14
CA LEU A 98 19.29 36.67 -38.31
C LEU A 98 19.14 37.45 -39.62
N ALA A 99 18.81 38.74 -39.56
CA ALA A 99 18.81 39.61 -40.74
C ALA A 99 20.23 40.04 -41.16
N ALA A 100 21.19 40.03 -40.23
CA ALA A 100 22.59 40.31 -40.52
C ALA A 100 23.34 39.05 -40.97
N ASP A 101 23.01 37.91 -40.37
CA ASP A 101 23.54 36.60 -40.72
C ASP A 101 22.44 35.53 -40.58
N GLU A 102 21.93 35.07 -41.72
CA GLU A 102 20.93 34.00 -41.75
C GLU A 102 21.49 32.66 -41.23
N GLY A 103 22.80 32.45 -41.24
CA GLY A 103 23.45 31.23 -40.73
C GLY A 103 23.70 31.24 -39.22
N HIS A 104 23.26 32.25 -38.48
CA HIS A 104 23.56 32.38 -37.06
C HIS A 104 22.70 31.43 -36.18
N THR A 105 23.08 30.15 -36.16
CA THR A 105 22.34 29.03 -35.55
C THR A 105 21.94 29.27 -34.10
N ARG A 106 22.83 29.84 -33.27
CA ARG A 106 22.52 30.14 -31.85
C ARG A 106 21.40 31.16 -31.68
N SER A 107 21.33 32.17 -32.56
CA SER A 107 20.24 33.15 -32.56
C SER A 107 18.93 32.52 -33.02
N ARG A 108 19.01 31.64 -34.02
CA ARG A 108 17.85 30.89 -34.51
C ARG A 108 17.28 29.99 -33.42
N TYR A 109 18.14 29.22 -32.76
CA TYR A 109 17.77 28.34 -31.66
C TYR A 109 17.09 29.13 -30.52
N LEU A 110 17.72 30.22 -30.06
CA LEU A 110 17.14 31.01 -28.97
C LEU A 110 15.81 31.66 -29.37
N LEU A 111 15.68 32.12 -30.63
CA LEU A 111 14.43 32.64 -31.17
C LEU A 111 13.34 31.56 -31.19
N ALA A 112 13.68 30.33 -31.62
CA ALA A 112 12.77 29.18 -31.62
C ALA A 112 12.24 28.88 -30.20
N GLY A 113 13.11 28.94 -29.19
CA GLY A 113 12.73 28.81 -27.78
C GLY A 113 11.75 29.89 -27.30
N ILE A 114 11.97 31.15 -27.68
CA ILE A 114 11.04 32.24 -27.36
C ILE A 114 9.68 32.03 -28.05
N LEU A 115 9.68 31.58 -29.31
CA LEU A 115 8.46 31.29 -30.05
C LEU A 115 7.67 30.15 -29.38
N ALA A 116 8.36 29.08 -28.97
CA ALA A 116 7.75 27.96 -28.24
C ALA A 116 7.11 28.43 -26.93
N ALA A 117 7.85 29.18 -26.11
CA ALA A 117 7.34 29.74 -24.85
C ALA A 117 6.18 30.73 -25.04
N SER A 118 6.08 31.36 -26.22
CA SER A 118 4.99 32.27 -26.59
C SER A 118 3.75 31.55 -27.16
N GLY A 119 3.75 30.22 -27.22
CA GLY A 119 2.68 29.41 -27.83
C GLY A 119 2.67 29.42 -29.36
N GLU A 120 3.69 29.98 -30.01
CA GLU A 120 3.84 29.99 -31.48
C GLU A 120 4.51 28.69 -31.96
N SER A 121 3.96 27.52 -31.58
CA SER A 121 4.61 26.20 -31.76
C SER A 121 4.97 25.86 -33.21
N ASP A 122 4.14 26.21 -34.19
CA ASP A 122 4.43 25.94 -35.61
C ASP A 122 5.66 26.71 -36.12
N ARG A 123 5.81 27.95 -35.65
CA ARG A 123 6.96 28.78 -35.99
C ARG A 123 8.21 28.31 -35.26
N ALA A 124 8.05 27.89 -34.00
CA ALA A 124 9.15 27.30 -33.24
C ALA A 124 9.68 26.03 -33.92
N LEU A 125 8.79 25.14 -34.37
CA LEU A 125 9.16 23.95 -35.15
C LEU A 125 9.90 24.30 -36.44
N GLN A 126 9.47 25.33 -37.15
CA GLN A 126 10.16 25.80 -38.36
C GLN A 126 11.58 26.29 -38.05
N GLU A 127 11.74 27.10 -37.01
CA GLU A 127 13.06 27.65 -36.66
C GLU A 127 13.99 26.57 -36.07
N TYR A 128 13.50 25.67 -35.23
CA TYR A 128 14.30 24.53 -34.75
C TYR A 128 14.62 23.54 -35.88
N GLY A 129 13.72 23.31 -36.83
CA GLY A 129 13.98 22.46 -37.99
C GLY A 129 15.18 22.96 -38.80
N ARG A 130 15.26 24.28 -39.02
CA ARG A 130 16.43 24.92 -39.64
C ARG A 130 17.70 24.79 -38.80
N VAL A 131 17.60 24.87 -37.47
CA VAL A 131 18.76 24.61 -36.59
C VAL A 131 19.31 23.21 -36.82
N VAL A 132 18.44 22.20 -36.92
CA VAL A 132 18.84 20.81 -37.20
C VAL A 132 19.38 20.61 -38.62
N GLU A 133 18.89 21.38 -39.60
CA GLU A 133 19.44 21.38 -40.96
C GLU A 133 20.87 21.94 -40.99
N ASP A 134 21.14 23.02 -40.25
CA ASP A 134 22.43 23.69 -40.17
C ASP A 134 23.44 22.94 -39.26
N ASP A 135 22.94 22.33 -38.18
CA ASP A 135 23.69 21.58 -37.17
C ASP A 135 22.98 20.25 -36.83
N PRO A 136 23.23 19.19 -37.62
CA PRO A 136 22.58 17.89 -37.44
C PRO A 136 22.94 17.15 -36.14
N GLU A 137 23.93 17.62 -35.38
CA GLU A 137 24.34 17.05 -34.09
C GLU A 137 23.73 17.82 -32.90
N ASN A 138 22.88 18.81 -33.15
CA ASN A 138 22.25 19.63 -32.12
C ASN A 138 21.17 18.87 -31.32
N GLU A 139 21.61 18.07 -30.35
CA GLU A 139 20.75 17.24 -29.49
C GLU A 139 19.60 18.03 -28.85
N GLU A 140 19.88 19.24 -28.36
CA GLU A 140 18.88 20.11 -27.73
C GLU A 140 17.74 20.49 -28.69
N ALA A 141 18.04 20.80 -29.96
CA ALA A 141 17.04 21.14 -30.95
C ALA A 141 16.11 19.95 -31.26
N TYR A 142 16.65 18.73 -31.40
CA TYR A 142 15.85 17.51 -31.58
C TYR A 142 14.93 17.24 -30.37
N ILE A 143 15.42 17.44 -29.15
CA ILE A 143 14.63 17.31 -27.91
C ILE A 143 13.48 18.33 -27.89
N HIS A 144 13.74 19.58 -28.29
CA HIS A 144 12.69 20.60 -28.34
C HIS A 144 11.66 20.34 -29.44
N ILE A 145 12.08 19.93 -30.64
CA ILE A 145 11.17 19.56 -31.73
C ILE A 145 10.27 18.40 -31.30
N SER A 146 10.85 17.34 -30.74
CA SER A 146 10.09 16.16 -30.30
C SER A 146 9.14 16.48 -29.15
N THR A 147 9.55 17.32 -28.20
CA THR A 147 8.68 17.80 -27.11
C THR A 147 7.51 18.61 -27.67
N LEU A 148 7.74 19.52 -28.61
CA LEU A 148 6.68 20.31 -29.26
C LEU A 148 5.69 19.42 -30.04
N TYR A 149 6.17 18.40 -30.76
CA TYR A 149 5.29 17.43 -31.40
C TYR A 149 4.46 16.63 -30.39
N ALA A 150 5.07 16.18 -29.30
CA ALA A 150 4.38 15.46 -28.24
C ALA A 150 3.31 16.32 -27.53
N GLU A 151 3.59 17.60 -27.27
CA GLU A 151 2.61 18.56 -26.72
C GLU A 151 1.41 18.78 -27.64
N LYS A 152 1.62 18.74 -28.96
CA LYS A 152 0.56 18.78 -29.97
C LYS A 152 -0.18 17.45 -30.13
N GLY A 153 0.25 16.39 -29.45
CA GLY A 153 -0.29 15.03 -29.57
C GLY A 153 0.18 14.26 -30.80
N ASP A 154 1.14 14.80 -31.58
CA ASP A 154 1.74 14.13 -32.74
C ASP A 154 2.92 13.25 -32.28
N PHE A 155 2.59 12.23 -31.48
CA PHE A 155 3.58 11.31 -30.92
C PHE A 155 4.43 10.57 -31.97
N PRO A 156 3.88 10.14 -33.13
CA PRO A 156 4.69 9.50 -34.16
C PRO A 156 5.84 10.39 -34.67
N LYS A 157 5.58 11.67 -34.93
CA LYS A 157 6.65 12.60 -35.34
C LYS A 157 7.63 12.90 -34.22
N ALA A 158 7.16 12.95 -32.98
CA ALA A 158 8.03 13.12 -31.83
C ALA A 158 9.03 11.96 -31.70
N GLU A 159 8.55 10.72 -31.82
CA GLU A 159 9.40 9.52 -31.81
C GLU A 159 10.32 9.42 -33.03
N GLU A 160 9.82 9.77 -34.23
CA GLU A 160 10.62 9.81 -35.47
C GLU A 160 11.77 10.81 -35.37
N THR A 161 11.49 12.01 -34.83
CA THR A 161 12.50 13.06 -34.62
C THR A 161 13.65 12.54 -33.75
N LEU A 162 13.33 11.90 -32.62
CA LEU A 162 14.34 11.35 -31.72
C LEU A 162 15.00 10.09 -32.28
N GLY A 163 14.28 9.28 -33.06
CA GLY A 163 14.86 8.16 -33.81
C GLY A 163 15.94 8.63 -34.78
N GLY A 164 15.68 9.72 -35.52
CA GLY A 164 16.65 10.33 -36.42
C GLY A 164 17.88 10.91 -35.71
N LEU A 165 17.76 11.34 -34.45
CA LEU A 165 18.91 11.70 -33.61
C LEU A 165 19.69 10.45 -33.18
N ILE A 166 19.01 9.42 -32.68
CA ILE A 166 19.63 8.16 -32.23
C ILE A 166 20.40 7.46 -33.36
N GLU A 167 19.92 7.52 -34.60
CA GLU A 167 20.63 6.96 -35.76
C GLU A 167 21.94 7.70 -36.07
N ARG A 168 22.02 9.00 -35.77
CA ARG A 168 23.20 9.85 -35.99
C ARG A 168 24.16 9.78 -34.81
N ASP A 169 23.62 9.85 -33.60
CA ASP A 169 24.33 9.77 -32.34
C ASP A 169 23.76 8.63 -31.47
N PRO A 170 24.28 7.40 -31.64
CA PRO A 170 23.88 6.25 -30.82
C PRO A 170 24.26 6.36 -29.34
N ASP A 171 25.10 7.33 -28.95
CA ASP A 171 25.54 7.56 -27.57
C ASP A 171 24.74 8.70 -26.89
N SER A 172 23.75 9.28 -27.58
CA SER A 172 22.82 10.26 -27.02
C SER A 172 21.86 9.63 -26.01
N TYR A 173 22.29 9.60 -24.73
CA TYR A 173 21.45 9.11 -23.64
C TYR A 173 20.18 9.97 -23.42
N LEU A 174 20.22 11.27 -23.76
CA LEU A 174 19.04 12.12 -23.67
C LEU A 174 18.02 11.76 -24.75
N ALA A 175 18.43 11.46 -25.99
CA ALA A 175 17.48 11.07 -27.04
C ALA A 175 16.69 9.81 -26.65
N PHE A 176 17.37 8.79 -26.14
CA PHE A 176 16.72 7.60 -25.58
C PHE A 176 15.77 7.96 -24.44
N TYR A 177 16.23 8.76 -23.46
CA TYR A 177 15.38 9.17 -22.34
C TYR A 177 14.12 9.91 -22.78
N TYR A 178 14.23 10.92 -23.65
CA TYR A 178 13.07 11.68 -24.11
C TYR A 178 12.12 10.83 -24.96
N ARG A 179 12.63 9.89 -25.76
CA ARG A 179 11.78 8.97 -26.54
C ARG A 179 11.04 8.01 -25.61
N GLY A 180 11.74 7.47 -24.60
CA GLY A 180 11.15 6.67 -23.54
C GLY A 180 10.04 7.40 -22.77
N ARG A 181 10.21 8.70 -22.47
CA ARG A 181 9.15 9.53 -21.85
C ARG A 181 7.92 9.67 -22.74
N ILE A 182 8.12 9.93 -24.02
CA ILE A 182 7.03 10.05 -25.01
C ILE A 182 6.28 8.72 -25.13
N GLN A 183 6.99 7.60 -25.15
CA GLN A 183 6.40 6.25 -25.16
C GLN A 183 5.65 5.95 -23.86
N ALA A 184 6.18 6.32 -22.70
CA ALA A 184 5.52 6.16 -21.40
C ALA A 184 4.22 6.98 -21.31
N ALA A 185 4.20 8.20 -21.85
CA ALA A 185 3.00 9.03 -21.95
C ALA A 185 1.90 8.38 -22.79
N GLN A 186 2.29 7.59 -23.80
CA GLN A 186 1.39 6.77 -24.62
C GLN A 186 1.05 5.42 -24.00
N LYS A 187 1.54 5.11 -22.79
CA LYS A 187 1.42 3.80 -22.12
C LYS A 187 2.11 2.65 -22.86
N LYS A 188 3.05 2.95 -23.76
CA LYS A 188 3.94 1.97 -24.40
C LYS A 188 5.07 1.62 -23.41
N PHE A 189 4.71 1.01 -22.28
CA PHE A 189 5.62 0.86 -21.14
C PHE A 189 6.81 -0.08 -21.42
N GLY A 190 6.64 -1.09 -22.28
CA GLY A 190 7.74 -1.97 -22.69
C GLY A 190 8.83 -1.22 -23.45
N GLU A 191 8.44 -0.54 -24.54
CA GLU A 191 9.34 0.28 -25.36
C GLU A 191 10.01 1.38 -24.52
N ALA A 192 9.24 2.04 -23.64
CA ALA A 192 9.77 3.07 -22.75
C ALA A 192 10.88 2.53 -21.83
N LEU A 193 10.71 1.32 -21.28
CA LEU A 193 11.73 0.70 -20.43
C LEU A 193 12.98 0.32 -21.23
N GLU A 194 12.84 -0.17 -22.46
CA GLU A 194 14.00 -0.45 -23.32
C GLU A 194 14.84 0.80 -23.59
N ASP A 195 14.19 1.93 -23.87
CA ASP A 195 14.88 3.19 -24.10
C ASP A 195 15.47 3.78 -22.81
N TYR A 196 14.77 3.68 -21.68
CA TYR A 196 15.38 4.05 -20.39
C TYR A 196 16.59 3.19 -20.05
N ASP A 197 16.56 1.89 -20.39
CA ASP A 197 17.68 0.99 -20.15
C ASP A 197 18.89 1.31 -21.02
N LYS A 198 18.67 1.71 -22.29
CA LYS A 198 19.74 2.24 -23.16
C LYS A 198 20.33 3.54 -22.62
N ALA A 199 19.47 4.48 -22.21
CA ALA A 199 19.92 5.73 -21.59
C ALA A 199 20.78 5.47 -20.33
N LEU A 200 20.38 4.51 -19.49
CA LEU A 200 21.09 4.14 -18.27
C LEU A 200 22.32 3.25 -18.50
N ALA A 201 22.41 2.57 -19.65
CA ALA A 201 23.64 1.88 -20.04
C ALA A 201 24.76 2.88 -20.38
N ILE A 202 24.40 3.99 -21.04
CA ILE A 202 25.32 5.08 -21.40
C ILE A 202 25.61 5.97 -20.19
N ALA A 203 24.58 6.36 -19.44
CA ALA A 203 24.66 7.22 -18.26
C ALA A 203 24.04 6.56 -17.01
N PRO A 204 24.76 5.65 -16.32
CA PRO A 204 24.21 4.87 -15.18
C PRO A 204 23.72 5.69 -13.98
N GLY A 205 24.22 6.91 -13.83
CA GLY A 205 23.84 7.85 -12.76
C GLY A 205 22.77 8.86 -13.16
N PHE A 206 22.06 8.64 -14.27
CA PHE A 206 21.06 9.59 -14.74
C PHE A 206 19.75 9.47 -13.95
N ASP A 207 19.65 10.28 -12.88
CA ASP A 207 18.55 10.28 -11.91
C ASP A 207 17.16 10.32 -12.56
N ALA A 208 16.98 11.13 -13.59
CA ALA A 208 15.69 11.30 -14.24
C ALA A 208 15.21 9.99 -14.91
N ALA A 209 16.10 9.28 -15.60
CA ALA A 209 15.79 7.97 -16.20
C ALA A 209 15.58 6.88 -15.13
N LEU A 210 16.38 6.88 -14.04
CA LEU A 210 16.18 5.94 -12.94
C LEU A 210 14.80 6.10 -12.29
N LEU A 211 14.35 7.33 -12.06
CA LEU A 211 13.06 7.60 -11.40
C LEU A 211 11.86 7.32 -12.29
N GLU A 212 11.91 7.75 -13.55
CA GLU A 212 10.81 7.52 -14.49
C GLU A 212 10.69 6.03 -14.85
N SER A 213 11.82 5.32 -15.05
CA SER A 213 11.80 3.87 -15.26
C SER A 213 11.28 3.11 -14.03
N ALA A 214 11.68 3.50 -12.82
CA ALA A 214 11.14 2.93 -11.58
C ALA A 214 9.62 3.14 -11.47
N ALA A 215 9.12 4.32 -11.84
CA ALA A 215 7.70 4.62 -11.83
C ALA A 215 6.92 3.77 -12.86
N VAL A 216 7.48 3.55 -14.04
CA VAL A 216 6.89 2.63 -15.04
C VAL A 216 6.89 1.19 -14.54
N LEU A 217 7.97 0.72 -13.92
CA LEU A 217 8.04 -0.61 -13.30
C LEU A 217 7.00 -0.78 -12.18
N GLU A 218 6.77 0.27 -11.37
CA GLU A 218 5.71 0.28 -10.35
C GLU A 218 4.31 0.14 -10.95
N ILE A 219 4.05 0.74 -12.12
CA ILE A 219 2.75 0.63 -12.82
C ILE A 219 2.54 -0.80 -13.36
N LEU A 220 3.63 -1.47 -13.75
CA LEU A 220 3.62 -2.84 -14.26
C LEU A 220 3.67 -3.91 -13.16
N ASP A 221 3.59 -3.52 -11.88
CA ASP A 221 3.77 -4.39 -10.71
C ASP A 221 5.12 -5.16 -10.70
N ARG A 222 6.12 -4.67 -11.44
CA ARG A 222 7.52 -5.19 -11.43
C ARG A 222 8.30 -4.60 -10.25
N ASN A 223 7.78 -4.82 -9.04
CA ASN A 223 8.23 -4.16 -7.81
C ASN A 223 9.70 -4.40 -7.47
N THR A 224 10.23 -5.61 -7.68
CA THR A 224 11.64 -5.93 -7.40
C THR A 224 12.58 -5.07 -8.24
N GLU A 225 12.27 -4.88 -9.52
CA GLU A 225 13.08 -4.04 -10.42
C GLU A 225 12.89 -2.55 -10.11
N ALA A 226 11.65 -2.13 -9.77
CA ALA A 226 11.38 -0.77 -9.32
C ALA A 226 12.20 -0.42 -8.06
N GLU A 227 12.30 -1.35 -7.10
CA GLU A 227 13.11 -1.21 -5.89
C GLU A 227 14.58 -0.95 -6.22
N GLU A 228 15.17 -1.72 -7.14
CA GLU A 228 16.56 -1.53 -7.57
C GLU A 228 16.80 -0.16 -8.17
N ARG A 229 15.90 0.30 -9.05
CA ARG A 229 15.99 1.63 -9.69
C ARG A 229 15.84 2.75 -8.68
N TYR A 230 14.89 2.64 -7.75
CA TYR A 230 14.74 3.62 -6.66
C TYR A 230 15.95 3.64 -5.72
N LYS A 231 16.55 2.49 -5.40
CA LYS A 231 17.78 2.43 -4.59
C LYS A 231 18.95 3.12 -5.29
N LYS A 232 19.13 2.92 -6.59
CA LYS A 232 20.15 3.62 -7.39
C LYS A 232 19.90 5.13 -7.43
N ALA A 233 18.67 5.55 -7.67
CA ALA A 233 18.31 6.98 -7.67
C ALA A 233 18.52 7.63 -6.29
N LEU A 234 18.20 6.90 -5.22
CA LEU A 234 18.42 7.37 -3.86
C LEU A 234 19.90 7.48 -3.50
N HIS A 235 20.77 6.64 -4.07
CA HIS A 235 22.22 6.75 -3.85
C HIS A 235 22.77 8.07 -4.41
N ALA A 236 22.30 8.51 -5.58
CA ALA A 236 22.70 9.78 -6.19
C ALA A 236 22.07 10.99 -5.47
N SER A 237 20.85 10.84 -4.98
CA SER A 237 20.10 11.88 -4.25
C SER A 237 19.63 11.41 -2.86
N PRO A 238 20.52 11.22 -1.86
CA PRO A 238 20.20 10.57 -0.58
C PRO A 238 19.11 11.26 0.25
N ASN A 239 18.93 12.56 0.07
CA ASN A 239 17.98 13.34 0.87
C ASN A 239 16.69 13.66 0.12
N ASN A 240 16.41 12.97 -1.00
CA ASN A 240 15.19 13.22 -1.77
C ASN A 240 13.98 12.49 -1.16
N PRO A 241 13.02 13.22 -0.56
CA PRO A 241 11.87 12.60 0.11
C PRO A 241 10.93 11.89 -0.88
N PHE A 242 10.84 12.36 -2.12
CA PHE A 242 9.99 11.73 -3.13
C PHE A 242 10.47 10.31 -3.44
N ILE A 243 11.78 10.11 -3.60
CA ILE A 243 12.36 8.79 -3.88
C ILE A 243 12.15 7.84 -2.70
N ARG A 244 12.38 8.33 -1.47
CA ARG A 244 12.20 7.53 -0.24
C ARG A 244 10.77 7.08 -0.05
N GLU A 245 9.80 7.97 -0.30
CA GLU A 245 8.37 7.62 -0.22
C GLU A 245 8.01 6.53 -1.24
N ARG A 246 8.44 6.69 -2.50
CA ARG A 246 8.17 5.70 -3.56
C ARG A 246 8.83 4.36 -3.25
N LEU A 247 10.09 4.36 -2.83
CA LEU A 247 10.79 3.16 -2.39
C LEU A 247 10.08 2.49 -1.20
N GLY A 248 9.69 3.27 -0.18
CA GLY A 248 8.95 2.77 0.97
C GLY A 248 7.63 2.09 0.58
N ARG A 249 6.88 2.66 -0.37
CA ARG A 249 5.64 2.06 -0.90
C ARG A 249 5.90 0.74 -1.64
N VAL A 250 6.95 0.66 -2.46
CA VAL A 250 7.34 -0.58 -3.15
C VAL A 250 7.73 -1.66 -2.14
N LEU A 251 8.52 -1.31 -1.12
CA LEU A 251 8.93 -2.24 -0.07
C LEU A 251 7.73 -2.80 0.72
N ILE A 252 6.69 -2.00 0.96
CA ILE A 252 5.44 -2.47 1.59
C ILE A 252 4.74 -3.53 0.72
N ARG A 253 4.64 -3.32 -0.60
CA ARG A 253 4.02 -4.30 -1.52
C ARG A 253 4.79 -5.62 -1.57
N GLU A 254 6.11 -5.54 -1.51
CA GLU A 254 7.00 -6.70 -1.44
C GLU A 254 7.07 -7.35 -0.05
N LYS A 255 6.26 -6.86 0.92
CA LYS A 255 6.25 -7.32 2.32
C LYS A 255 7.61 -7.19 3.03
N LYS A 256 8.50 -6.33 2.53
CA LYS A 256 9.81 -5.99 3.13
C LYS A 256 9.64 -4.88 4.17
N ILE A 257 8.82 -5.15 5.18
CA ILE A 257 8.31 -4.11 6.09
C ILE A 257 9.43 -3.43 6.90
N ASP A 258 10.45 -4.16 7.37
CA ASP A 258 11.55 -3.55 8.13
C ASP A 258 12.34 -2.52 7.30
N GLN A 259 12.53 -2.81 6.00
CA GLN A 259 13.17 -1.86 5.09
C GLN A 259 12.28 -0.64 4.83
N ALA A 260 10.96 -0.85 4.74
CA ALA A 260 10.00 0.24 4.60
C ALA A 260 9.99 1.15 5.83
N VAL A 261 10.01 0.59 7.04
CA VAL A 261 10.14 1.34 8.31
C VAL A 261 11.36 2.26 8.25
N GLY A 262 12.52 1.74 7.84
CA GLY A 262 13.74 2.55 7.70
C GLY A 262 13.58 3.73 6.73
N GLN A 263 12.85 3.57 5.62
CA GLN A 263 12.59 4.70 4.70
C GLN A 263 11.68 5.76 5.33
N TYR A 264 10.63 5.36 6.04
CA TYR A 264 9.70 6.29 6.69
C TYR A 264 10.31 6.97 7.94
N GLU A 265 11.21 6.29 8.66
CA GLU A 265 12.00 6.90 9.74
C GLU A 265 12.91 8.02 9.21
N GLU A 266 13.56 7.81 8.05
CA GLU A 266 14.34 8.86 7.37
C GLU A 266 13.45 10.00 6.89
N LEU A 267 12.30 9.70 6.27
CA LEU A 267 11.33 10.73 5.85
C LEU A 267 10.88 11.62 7.00
N LYS A 268 10.66 11.03 8.18
CA LYS A 268 10.26 11.77 9.39
C LYS A 268 11.33 12.77 9.85
N LYS A 269 12.62 12.50 9.62
CA LYS A 269 13.70 13.44 9.97
C LYS A 269 13.65 14.72 9.15
N PHE A 270 13.32 14.61 7.86
CA PHE A 270 13.23 15.76 6.94
C PHE A 270 11.89 16.50 7.05
N SER A 271 10.81 15.75 7.27
CA SER A 271 9.44 16.27 7.29
C SER A 271 8.71 15.86 8.58
N PRO A 272 9.18 16.31 9.76
CA PRO A 272 8.66 15.86 11.05
C PRO A 272 7.20 16.28 11.32
N SER A 273 6.63 17.21 10.56
CA SER A 273 5.22 17.60 10.68
C SER A 273 4.30 16.93 9.64
N ASN A 274 4.84 16.11 8.73
CA ASN A 274 4.02 15.45 7.72
C ASN A 274 3.20 14.32 8.37
N LEU A 275 1.90 14.57 8.53
CA LEU A 275 0.98 13.68 9.22
C LEU A 275 0.72 12.38 8.46
N GLU A 276 0.77 12.40 7.12
CA GLU A 276 0.62 11.19 6.31
C GLU A 276 1.80 10.24 6.54
N PHE A 277 3.04 10.75 6.52
CA PHE A 277 4.23 9.94 6.77
C PHE A 277 4.23 9.34 8.18
N ARG A 278 3.78 10.11 9.18
CA ARG A 278 3.64 9.60 10.56
C ARG A 278 2.55 8.55 10.69
N THR A 279 1.40 8.76 10.05
CA THR A 279 0.32 7.76 10.03
C THR A 279 0.81 6.45 9.41
N ARG A 280 1.51 6.52 8.27
CA ARG A 280 2.10 5.35 7.62
C ARG A 280 3.14 4.68 8.50
N LEU A 281 4.03 5.45 9.12
CA LEU A 281 5.04 4.91 10.04
C LEU A 281 4.39 4.22 11.26
N GLY A 282 3.35 4.81 11.84
CA GLY A 282 2.59 4.20 12.93
C GLY A 282 1.95 2.86 12.54
N LEU A 283 1.39 2.76 11.33
CA LEU A 283 0.87 1.49 10.80
C LEU A 283 1.95 0.45 10.60
N LEU A 284 3.13 0.85 10.10
CA LEU A 284 4.27 -0.07 9.93
C LEU A 284 4.81 -0.55 11.28
N TYR A 285 4.81 0.31 12.31
CA TYR A 285 5.18 -0.12 13.66
C TYR A 285 4.16 -1.07 14.26
N LEU A 286 2.86 -0.86 14.03
CA LEU A 286 1.80 -1.76 14.48
C LEU A 286 1.95 -3.15 13.87
N ASP A 287 2.27 -3.27 12.57
CA ASP A 287 2.55 -4.54 11.89
C ASP A 287 3.81 -5.27 12.40
N ARG A 288 4.70 -4.55 13.11
CA ARG A 288 5.96 -5.08 13.65
C ARG A 288 5.92 -5.27 15.16
N ASP A 289 4.73 -5.26 15.75
CA ASP A 289 4.50 -5.34 17.20
C ASP A 289 5.23 -4.24 18.02
N ARG A 290 5.64 -3.15 17.35
CA ARG A 290 6.28 -1.97 17.98
C ARG A 290 5.19 -1.02 18.49
N PHE A 291 4.36 -1.50 19.40
CA PHE A 291 3.13 -0.81 19.82
C PHE A 291 3.39 0.58 20.43
N ASP A 292 4.43 0.74 21.24
CA ASP A 292 4.78 2.05 21.83
C ASP A 292 5.15 3.09 20.77
N ASP A 293 5.91 2.68 19.74
CA ASP A 293 6.27 3.57 18.64
C ASP A 293 5.04 3.93 17.80
N ALA A 294 4.16 2.95 17.54
CA ALA A 294 2.90 3.19 16.84
C ALA A 294 2.01 4.18 17.59
N ILE A 295 1.83 3.99 18.90
CA ILE A 295 1.07 4.87 19.79
C ILE A 295 1.61 6.30 19.75
N ASN A 296 2.94 6.46 19.80
CA ASN A 296 3.59 7.78 19.73
C ASN A 296 3.28 8.50 18.40
N GLU A 297 3.39 7.80 17.27
CA GLU A 297 3.11 8.39 15.97
C GLU A 297 1.62 8.74 15.80
N PHE A 298 0.71 7.85 16.19
CA PHE A 298 -0.74 8.12 16.11
C PHE A 298 -1.18 9.25 17.05
N THR A 299 -0.61 9.31 18.26
CA THR A 299 -0.87 10.39 19.22
C THR A 299 -0.40 11.73 18.66
N PHE A 300 0.78 11.78 18.03
CA PHE A 300 1.26 12.99 17.36
C PHE A 300 0.26 13.46 16.29
N VAL A 301 -0.21 12.54 15.44
CA VAL A 301 -1.17 12.88 14.39
C VAL A 301 -2.49 13.38 14.98
N LEU A 302 -3.00 12.75 16.03
CA LEU A 302 -4.25 13.16 16.69
C LEU A 302 -4.14 14.47 17.47
N ASN A 303 -2.95 14.85 17.93
CA ASN A 303 -2.72 16.18 18.51
C ASN A 303 -2.87 17.29 17.45
N ALA A 304 -2.48 17.02 16.20
CA ALA A 304 -2.63 17.94 15.08
C ALA A 304 -4.04 17.88 14.45
N GLU A 305 -4.60 16.68 14.33
CA GLU A 305 -5.92 16.40 13.76
C GLU A 305 -6.79 15.60 14.74
N PRO A 306 -7.36 16.24 15.78
CA PRO A 306 -8.18 15.54 16.77
C PRO A 306 -9.42 14.86 16.21
N GLY A 307 -9.86 15.21 14.99
CA GLY A 307 -11.01 14.61 14.31
C GLY A 307 -10.67 13.41 13.42
N ASN A 308 -9.40 13.00 13.32
CA ASN A 308 -8.98 11.93 12.41
C ASN A 308 -9.42 10.55 12.94
N ALA A 309 -10.61 10.10 12.51
CA ALA A 309 -11.26 8.88 12.98
C ALA A 309 -10.44 7.61 12.69
N HIS A 310 -9.81 7.53 11.52
CA HIS A 310 -9.01 6.37 11.13
C HIS A 310 -7.78 6.23 12.03
N VAL A 311 -7.05 7.32 12.28
CA VAL A 311 -5.88 7.30 13.17
C VAL A 311 -6.29 6.99 14.60
N ARG A 312 -7.44 7.48 15.06
CA ARG A 312 -7.94 7.16 16.40
C ARG A 312 -8.33 5.69 16.54
N PHE A 313 -8.93 5.09 15.51
CA PHE A 313 -9.16 3.64 15.46
C PHE A 313 -7.83 2.88 15.57
N PHE A 314 -6.82 3.25 14.77
CA PHE A 314 -5.50 2.60 14.82
C PHE A 314 -4.79 2.78 16.18
N LEU A 315 -4.96 3.92 16.84
CA LEU A 315 -4.48 4.12 18.20
C LEU A 315 -5.16 3.15 19.18
N GLY A 316 -6.48 2.96 19.07
CA GLY A 316 -7.21 1.98 19.87
C GLY A 316 -6.73 0.56 19.63
N THR A 317 -6.50 0.18 18.37
CA THR A 317 -5.92 -1.13 18.01
C THR A 317 -4.52 -1.30 18.57
N ALA A 318 -3.66 -0.28 18.48
CA ALA A 318 -2.31 -0.35 19.04
C ALA A 318 -2.30 -0.53 20.57
N TYR A 319 -3.23 0.13 21.29
CA TYR A 319 -3.42 -0.11 22.72
C TYR A 319 -3.99 -1.51 23.01
N GLU A 320 -4.91 -2.00 22.19
CA GLU A 320 -5.51 -3.33 22.34
C GLU A 320 -4.46 -4.44 22.20
N GLU A 321 -3.65 -4.40 21.14
CA GLU A 321 -2.58 -5.38 20.89
C GLU A 321 -1.47 -5.32 21.96
N LYS A 322 -1.19 -4.12 22.50
CA LYS A 322 -0.30 -3.95 23.66
C LYS A 322 -0.87 -4.55 24.95
N GLY A 323 -2.17 -4.81 25.03
CA GLY A 323 -2.87 -5.20 26.25
C GLY A 323 -3.23 -4.04 27.18
N ALA A 324 -3.11 -2.79 26.71
CA ALA A 324 -3.53 -1.57 27.40
C ALA A 324 -5.04 -1.36 27.23
N VAL A 325 -5.82 -2.24 27.86
CA VAL A 325 -7.26 -2.39 27.64
C VAL A 325 -8.04 -1.10 27.93
N ALA A 326 -7.69 -0.36 28.98
CA ALA A 326 -8.43 0.84 29.36
C ALA A 326 -8.26 1.96 28.32
N GLU A 327 -7.03 2.16 27.85
CA GLU A 327 -6.65 3.14 26.83
C GLU A 327 -7.24 2.78 25.47
N ALA A 328 -7.25 1.48 25.12
CA ALA A 328 -7.91 0.98 23.92
C ALA A 328 -9.40 1.31 23.92
N HIS A 329 -10.09 1.05 25.05
CA HIS A 329 -11.51 1.34 25.18
C HIS A 329 -11.80 2.82 25.04
N GLU A 330 -10.99 3.68 25.65
CA GLU A 330 -11.15 5.13 25.53
C GLU A 330 -10.92 5.63 24.10
N ALA A 331 -9.86 5.15 23.45
CA ALA A 331 -9.58 5.50 22.06
C ALA A 331 -10.73 5.09 21.13
N PHE A 332 -11.27 3.86 21.28
CA PHE A 332 -12.42 3.42 20.50
C PHE A 332 -13.68 4.26 20.76
N ARG A 333 -14.01 4.58 22.02
CA ARG A 333 -15.17 5.44 22.36
C ARG A 333 -15.09 6.83 21.74
N GLN A 334 -13.89 7.37 21.59
CA GLN A 334 -13.68 8.68 21.00
C GLN A 334 -13.74 8.68 19.46
N VAL A 335 -13.86 7.52 18.80
CA VAL A 335 -14.05 7.47 17.34
C VAL A 335 -15.41 8.11 17.00
N PRO A 336 -15.49 9.13 16.12
CA PRO A 336 -16.74 9.82 15.83
C PRO A 336 -17.80 8.90 15.21
N GLU A 337 -19.03 8.95 15.72
CA GLU A 337 -20.14 8.07 15.30
C GLU A 337 -20.50 8.14 13.80
N GLY A 338 -20.25 9.28 13.14
CA GLY A 338 -20.48 9.44 11.70
C GLY A 338 -19.32 8.99 10.81
N SER A 339 -18.22 8.50 11.39
CA SER A 339 -17.02 8.12 10.63
C SER A 339 -17.08 6.68 10.11
N PRO A 340 -16.42 6.38 8.97
CA PRO A 340 -16.36 5.01 8.46
C PRO A 340 -15.71 4.00 9.41
N ALA A 341 -14.89 4.44 10.36
CA ALA A 341 -14.19 3.58 11.32
C ALA A 341 -14.98 3.29 12.61
N TYR A 342 -16.13 3.95 12.80
CA TYR A 342 -16.88 3.86 14.05
C TYR A 342 -17.42 2.47 14.33
N ARG A 343 -17.95 1.80 13.31
CA ARG A 343 -18.53 0.47 13.45
C ARG A 343 -17.48 -0.50 13.96
N GLU A 344 -16.32 -0.54 13.31
CA GLU A 344 -15.20 -1.41 13.64
C GLU A 344 -14.69 -1.10 15.05
N ALA A 345 -14.46 0.18 15.37
CA ALA A 345 -14.04 0.59 16.72
C ALA A 345 -15.00 0.09 17.82
N MET A 346 -16.31 0.22 17.58
CA MET A 346 -17.33 -0.22 18.53
C MET A 346 -17.43 -1.74 18.64
N LEU A 347 -17.19 -2.49 17.55
CA LEU A 347 -17.14 -3.95 17.60
C LEU A 347 -15.91 -4.46 18.38
N HIS A 348 -14.74 -3.84 18.19
CA HIS A 348 -13.56 -4.12 19.02
C HIS A 348 -13.84 -3.86 20.51
N LEU A 349 -14.44 -2.72 20.83
CA LEU A 349 -14.85 -2.40 22.20
C LEU A 349 -15.84 -3.42 22.77
N ALA A 350 -16.89 -3.78 22.02
CA ALA A 350 -17.90 -4.75 22.46
C ALA A 350 -17.30 -6.15 22.69
N LEU A 351 -16.44 -6.63 21.79
CA LEU A 351 -15.71 -7.90 21.97
C LEU A 351 -14.87 -7.89 23.25
N SER A 352 -14.11 -6.82 23.46
CA SER A 352 -13.24 -6.67 24.62
C SER A 352 -14.03 -6.62 25.94
N LEU A 353 -15.18 -5.94 25.95
CA LEU A 353 -16.10 -5.91 27.10
C LEU A 353 -16.73 -7.28 27.37
N GLY A 354 -17.13 -8.01 26.32
CA GLY A 354 -17.65 -9.37 26.44
C GLY A 354 -16.65 -10.31 27.11
N ARG A 355 -15.38 -10.28 26.69
CA ARG A 355 -14.29 -11.07 27.33
C ARG A 355 -14.06 -10.71 28.80
N GLN A 356 -14.32 -9.46 29.19
CA GLN A 356 -14.27 -9.00 30.59
C GLN A 356 -15.55 -9.33 31.39
N LYS A 357 -16.50 -10.09 30.81
CA LYS A 357 -17.81 -10.40 31.38
C LYS A 357 -18.68 -9.16 31.66
N LYS A 358 -18.41 -8.05 30.96
CA LYS A 358 -19.24 -6.83 30.97
C LYS A 358 -20.28 -6.90 29.86
N SER A 359 -21.07 -7.97 29.87
CA SER A 359 -21.92 -8.34 28.73
C SER A 359 -23.02 -7.31 28.44
N ASP A 360 -23.59 -6.67 29.46
CA ASP A 360 -24.64 -5.66 29.23
C ASP A 360 -24.12 -4.42 28.48
N GLU A 361 -22.89 -3.98 28.76
CA GLU A 361 -22.26 -2.87 28.02
C GLU A 361 -21.97 -3.28 26.56
N ALA A 362 -21.43 -4.49 26.35
CA ALA A 362 -21.18 -5.03 25.01
C ALA A 362 -22.47 -5.11 24.18
N ILE A 363 -23.54 -5.68 24.76
CA ILE A 363 -24.86 -5.78 24.13
C ILE A 363 -25.43 -4.41 23.79
N ALA A 364 -25.30 -3.42 24.69
CA ALA A 364 -25.80 -2.07 24.45
C ALA A 364 -25.10 -1.39 23.26
N ILE A 365 -23.78 -1.57 23.12
CA ILE A 365 -23.01 -1.04 21.99
C ILE A 365 -23.52 -1.63 20.67
N VAL A 366 -23.65 -2.95 20.59
CA VAL A 366 -24.07 -3.64 19.36
C VAL A 366 -25.51 -3.28 18.99
N ARG A 367 -26.41 -3.17 19.98
CA ARG A 367 -27.79 -2.69 19.76
C ARG A 367 -27.80 -1.30 19.13
N ARG A 368 -26.99 -0.36 19.63
CA ARG A 368 -26.87 0.99 19.04
C ARG A 368 -26.32 0.96 17.61
N LEU A 369 -25.35 0.11 17.31
CA LEU A 369 -24.87 -0.07 15.92
C LEU A 369 -25.99 -0.59 15.00
N ARG A 370 -26.81 -1.51 15.51
CA ARG A 370 -27.93 -2.11 14.79
C ARG A 370 -29.11 -1.16 14.57
N GLU A 371 -29.37 -0.23 15.51
CA GLU A 371 -30.42 0.79 15.33
C GLU A 371 -30.25 1.59 14.04
N LYS A 372 -29.00 1.84 13.62
CA LYS A 372 -28.69 2.53 12.36
C LYS A 372 -28.65 1.60 11.14
N ASN A 373 -28.40 0.32 11.36
CA ASN A 373 -28.25 -0.69 10.32
C ASN A 373 -29.12 -1.91 10.64
N PRO A 374 -30.46 -1.76 10.62
CA PRO A 374 -31.38 -2.78 11.13
C PRO A 374 -31.41 -4.05 10.28
N ASP A 375 -30.95 -4.00 9.04
CA ASP A 375 -30.87 -5.16 8.13
C ASP A 375 -29.49 -5.82 8.09
N ASP A 376 -28.56 -5.38 8.94
CA ASP A 376 -27.20 -5.90 8.97
C ASP A 376 -27.14 -7.25 9.70
N VAL A 377 -27.11 -8.32 8.92
CA VAL A 377 -27.11 -9.70 9.41
C VAL A 377 -25.85 -10.02 10.21
N GLU A 378 -24.69 -9.44 9.88
CA GLU A 378 -23.46 -9.69 10.63
C GLU A 378 -23.54 -9.06 12.03
N LEU A 379 -24.15 -7.87 12.17
CA LEU A 379 -24.46 -7.30 13.49
C LEU A 379 -25.49 -8.14 14.26
N MET A 380 -26.46 -8.76 13.59
CA MET A 380 -27.41 -9.66 14.24
C MET A 380 -26.71 -10.91 14.78
N ILE A 381 -25.86 -11.56 13.96
CA ILE A 381 -25.07 -12.73 14.37
C ILE A 381 -24.17 -12.36 15.56
N PHE A 382 -23.49 -11.22 15.49
CA PHE A 382 -22.65 -10.73 16.56
C PHE A 382 -23.44 -10.47 17.85
N LEU A 383 -24.59 -9.78 17.75
CA LEU A 383 -25.47 -9.53 18.90
C LEU A 383 -26.00 -10.83 19.51
N ALA A 384 -26.40 -11.79 18.68
CA ALA A 384 -26.87 -13.09 19.12
C ALA A 384 -25.78 -13.84 19.89
N GLY A 385 -24.52 -13.78 19.44
CA GLY A 385 -23.37 -14.32 20.17
C GLY A 385 -23.11 -13.61 21.51
N GLN A 386 -23.21 -12.28 21.58
CA GLN A 386 -23.07 -11.55 22.85
C GLN A 386 -24.21 -11.88 23.84
N LEU A 387 -25.44 -12.08 23.35
CA LEU A 387 -26.57 -12.51 24.17
C LEU A 387 -26.42 -13.95 24.65
N GLU A 388 -25.87 -14.83 23.80
CA GLU A 388 -25.58 -16.22 24.14
C GLU A 388 -24.52 -16.32 25.25
N GLU A 389 -23.40 -15.60 25.13
CA GLU A 389 -22.37 -15.53 26.17
C GLU A 389 -22.92 -14.95 27.49
N ALA A 390 -23.85 -14.00 27.40
CA ALA A 390 -24.57 -13.45 28.55
C ALA A 390 -25.65 -14.38 29.12
N LYS A 391 -25.83 -15.58 28.55
CA LYS A 391 -26.86 -16.57 28.89
C LYS A 391 -28.30 -16.05 28.73
N ARG A 392 -28.50 -15.05 27.88
CA ARG A 392 -29.81 -14.46 27.52
C ARG A 392 -30.37 -15.16 26.28
N TYR A 393 -30.53 -16.48 26.38
CA TYR A 393 -30.76 -17.35 25.22
C TYR A 393 -32.07 -17.07 24.49
N GLU A 394 -33.12 -16.66 25.19
CA GLU A 394 -34.41 -16.31 24.60
C GLU A 394 -34.31 -15.06 23.72
N GLU A 395 -33.58 -14.04 24.17
CA GLU A 395 -33.31 -12.86 23.36
C GLU A 395 -32.38 -13.18 22.19
N ALA A 396 -31.35 -14.01 22.43
CA ALA A 396 -30.45 -14.47 21.38
C ALA A 396 -31.24 -15.20 20.27
N LEU A 397 -32.20 -16.04 20.64
CA LEU A 397 -33.03 -16.81 19.70
C LEU A 397 -33.84 -15.89 18.80
N VAL A 398 -34.44 -14.83 19.36
CA VAL A 398 -35.20 -13.85 18.57
C VAL A 398 -34.29 -13.20 17.52
N VAL A 399 -33.11 -12.75 17.91
CA VAL A 399 -32.15 -12.08 17.00
C VAL A 399 -31.60 -13.04 15.95
N ALA A 400 -31.24 -14.27 16.32
CA ALA A 400 -30.73 -15.26 15.37
C ALA A 400 -31.81 -15.73 14.39
N THR A 401 -33.07 -15.84 14.82
CA THR A 401 -34.20 -16.15 13.94
C THR A 401 -34.48 -14.98 12.97
N GLU A 402 -34.36 -13.74 13.44
CA GLU A 402 -34.45 -12.56 12.56
C GLU A 402 -33.34 -12.59 11.49
N ALA A 403 -32.11 -12.94 11.87
CA ALA A 403 -30.96 -13.04 10.96
C ALA A 403 -31.19 -14.05 9.83
N THR A 404 -31.71 -15.25 10.14
CA THR A 404 -32.01 -16.26 9.11
C THR A 404 -33.17 -15.85 8.20
N GLY A 405 -34.14 -15.10 8.71
CA GLY A 405 -35.23 -14.52 7.91
C GLY A 405 -34.74 -13.44 6.94
N LYS A 406 -33.77 -12.61 7.36
CA LYS A 406 -33.20 -11.52 6.55
C LYS A 406 -32.20 -12.02 5.50
N ALA A 407 -31.38 -13.01 5.83
CA ALA A 407 -30.46 -13.64 4.89
C ALA A 407 -30.56 -15.18 4.93
N PRO A 408 -31.59 -15.77 4.29
CA PRO A 408 -31.78 -17.22 4.27
C PRO A 408 -30.65 -18.01 3.61
N ALA A 409 -29.82 -17.35 2.80
CA ALA A 409 -28.66 -17.94 2.13
C ALA A 409 -27.33 -17.69 2.87
N ASN A 410 -27.34 -17.06 4.05
CA ASN A 410 -26.13 -16.85 4.86
C ASN A 410 -25.93 -18.05 5.82
N PRO A 411 -24.88 -18.88 5.64
CA PRO A 411 -24.63 -20.03 6.50
C PRO A 411 -24.30 -19.63 7.95
N GLY A 412 -23.65 -18.48 8.17
CA GLY A 412 -23.34 -17.97 9.52
C GLY A 412 -24.59 -17.67 10.34
N ALA A 413 -25.64 -17.15 9.72
CA ALA A 413 -26.93 -16.90 10.38
C ALA A 413 -27.58 -18.20 10.88
N TRP A 414 -27.59 -19.23 10.04
CA TRP A 414 -28.10 -20.55 10.42
C TRP A 414 -27.24 -21.23 11.48
N PHE A 415 -25.91 -21.09 11.39
CA PHE A 415 -25.01 -21.62 12.40
C PHE A 415 -25.26 -20.99 13.77
N SER A 416 -25.37 -19.65 13.82
CA SER A 416 -25.72 -18.90 15.04
C SER A 416 -27.05 -19.37 15.65
N LEU A 417 -28.09 -19.52 14.82
CA LEU A 417 -29.38 -20.05 15.27
C LEU A 417 -29.26 -21.46 15.85
N GLY A 418 -28.51 -22.35 15.20
CA GLY A 418 -28.32 -23.72 15.66
C GLY A 418 -27.61 -23.80 17.01
N VAL A 419 -26.56 -23.00 17.23
CA VAL A 419 -25.86 -22.91 18.53
C VAL A 419 -26.80 -22.45 19.64
N ILE A 420 -27.62 -21.42 19.38
CA ILE A 420 -28.57 -20.89 20.37
C ILE A 420 -29.69 -21.90 20.67
N CYS A 421 -30.20 -22.59 19.65
CA CYS A 421 -31.17 -23.67 19.83
C CYS A 421 -30.60 -24.81 20.69
N ASP A 422 -29.31 -25.10 20.56
CA ASP A 422 -28.64 -26.13 21.37
C ASP A 422 -28.56 -25.73 22.85
N LYS A 423 -28.21 -24.47 23.14
CA LYS A 423 -28.26 -23.92 24.51
C LYS A 423 -29.66 -23.97 25.12
N LEU A 424 -30.71 -23.89 24.31
CA LEU A 424 -32.12 -24.03 24.71
C LEU A 424 -32.62 -25.49 24.72
N GLY A 425 -31.78 -26.47 24.38
CA GLY A 425 -32.14 -27.89 24.33
C GLY A 425 -33.10 -28.27 23.20
N LYS A 426 -33.24 -27.45 22.15
CA LYS A 426 -34.18 -27.63 21.03
C LYS A 426 -33.56 -28.48 19.92
N LEU A 427 -33.35 -29.77 20.20
CA LEU A 427 -32.61 -30.70 19.33
C LEU A 427 -33.04 -30.68 17.84
N ASP A 428 -34.35 -30.74 17.56
CA ASP A 428 -34.84 -30.75 16.17
C ASP A 428 -34.46 -29.47 15.41
N GLN A 429 -34.42 -28.33 16.10
CA GLN A 429 -34.04 -27.05 15.50
C GLN A 429 -32.52 -26.95 15.30
N VAL A 430 -31.72 -27.57 16.18
CA VAL A 430 -30.25 -27.68 16.00
C VAL A 430 -29.95 -28.47 14.73
N ILE A 431 -30.55 -29.64 14.58
CA ILE A 431 -30.35 -30.52 13.42
C ILE A 431 -30.75 -29.78 12.14
N ALA A 432 -31.95 -29.21 12.10
CA ALA A 432 -32.45 -28.50 10.92
C ALA A 432 -31.55 -27.29 10.56
N ALA A 433 -31.09 -26.53 11.56
CA ALA A 433 -30.20 -25.40 11.32
C ALA A 433 -28.84 -25.85 10.78
N MET A 434 -28.22 -26.86 11.37
CA MET A 434 -26.91 -27.36 10.94
C MET A 434 -26.97 -28.06 9.57
N GLU A 435 -28.04 -28.79 9.28
CA GLU A 435 -28.30 -29.33 7.94
C GLU A 435 -28.41 -28.19 6.91
N LYS A 436 -29.07 -27.08 7.27
CA LYS A 436 -29.15 -25.90 6.40
C LYS A 436 -27.79 -25.23 6.17
N VAL A 437 -26.94 -25.15 7.19
CA VAL A 437 -25.55 -24.67 7.04
C VAL A 437 -24.80 -25.54 6.03
N ILE A 438 -24.88 -26.87 6.16
CA ILE A 438 -24.17 -27.83 5.30
C ILE A 438 -24.73 -27.82 3.87
N GLU A 439 -26.03 -27.56 3.70
CA GLU A 439 -26.65 -27.38 2.38
C GLU A 439 -26.08 -26.15 1.66
N LEU A 440 -25.96 -25.02 2.38
CA LEU A 440 -25.46 -23.75 1.84
C LEU A 440 -23.94 -23.74 1.64
N ASP A 441 -23.20 -24.33 2.58
CA ASP A 441 -21.75 -24.51 2.53
C ASP A 441 -21.37 -25.95 2.90
N PRO A 442 -21.24 -26.85 1.89
CA PRO A 442 -20.85 -28.25 2.10
C PRO A 442 -19.45 -28.44 2.67
N ARG A 443 -18.62 -27.38 2.73
CA ARG A 443 -17.27 -27.38 3.28
C ARG A 443 -17.19 -26.64 4.63
N HIS A 444 -18.32 -26.34 5.26
CA HIS A 444 -18.34 -25.72 6.59
C HIS A 444 -17.94 -26.74 7.68
N ALA A 445 -16.63 -26.91 7.89
CA ALA A 445 -16.08 -27.95 8.75
C ALA A 445 -16.67 -27.96 10.17
N THR A 446 -16.88 -26.78 10.77
CA THR A 446 -17.45 -26.68 12.13
C THR A 446 -18.90 -27.15 12.19
N ALA A 447 -19.70 -26.98 11.13
CA ALA A 447 -21.10 -27.39 11.12
C ALA A 447 -21.24 -28.89 10.88
N LEU A 448 -20.37 -29.44 10.01
CA LEU A 448 -20.21 -30.89 9.84
C LEU A 448 -19.86 -31.56 11.18
N ASN A 449 -18.87 -31.03 11.90
CA ASN A 449 -18.50 -31.55 13.21
C ASN A 449 -19.64 -31.38 14.22
N TYR A 450 -20.26 -30.20 14.30
CA TYR A 450 -21.35 -29.92 15.24
C TYR A 450 -22.50 -30.91 15.06
N LEU A 451 -22.95 -31.13 13.82
CA LEU A 451 -24.03 -32.07 13.52
C LEU A 451 -23.64 -33.52 13.82
N GLY A 452 -22.43 -33.92 13.42
CA GLY A 452 -21.91 -35.26 13.71
C GLY A 452 -21.79 -35.53 15.21
N TYR A 453 -21.23 -34.59 15.97
CA TYR A 453 -21.14 -34.69 17.42
C TYR A 453 -22.54 -34.73 18.06
N THR A 454 -23.48 -33.91 17.59
CA THR A 454 -24.88 -33.92 18.08
C THR A 454 -25.52 -35.30 17.91
N TYR A 455 -25.31 -35.94 16.75
CA TYR A 455 -25.77 -37.31 16.51
C TYR A 455 -25.11 -38.32 17.46
N ALA A 456 -23.79 -38.25 17.63
CA ALA A 456 -23.04 -39.10 18.55
C ALA A 456 -23.54 -38.95 20.00
N ASP A 457 -23.65 -37.71 20.48
CA ASP A 457 -24.05 -37.38 21.84
C ASP A 457 -25.47 -37.86 22.16
N ARG A 458 -26.38 -37.80 21.18
CA ARG A 458 -27.76 -38.32 21.30
C ARG A 458 -27.91 -39.81 20.97
N ASN A 459 -26.81 -40.53 20.73
CA ASN A 459 -26.79 -41.94 20.34
C ASN A 459 -27.56 -42.27 19.05
N MET A 460 -27.68 -41.32 18.12
CA MET A 460 -28.48 -41.48 16.92
C MET A 460 -27.59 -41.40 15.67
N ARG A 461 -27.99 -42.06 14.58
CA ARG A 461 -27.34 -41.90 13.26
C ARG A 461 -25.80 -42.00 13.31
N LEU A 462 -25.26 -42.92 14.13
CA LEU A 462 -23.82 -43.04 14.37
C LEU A 462 -22.97 -43.24 13.10
N PRO A 463 -23.42 -44.02 12.09
CA PRO A 463 -22.69 -44.12 10.83
C PRO A 463 -22.65 -42.81 10.04
N GLU A 464 -23.73 -42.02 10.08
CA GLU A 464 -23.75 -40.69 9.47
C GLU A 464 -22.90 -39.69 10.26
N ALA A 465 -22.92 -39.77 11.59
CA ALA A 465 -22.08 -38.95 12.47
C ALA A 465 -20.59 -39.10 12.14
N GLU A 466 -20.12 -40.35 12.01
CA GLU A 466 -18.75 -40.66 11.60
C GLU A 466 -18.39 -40.01 10.26
N LYS A 467 -19.26 -40.16 9.24
CA LYS A 467 -19.03 -39.57 7.91
C LYS A 467 -18.95 -38.05 7.94
N LEU A 468 -19.80 -37.40 8.74
CA LEU A 468 -19.80 -35.94 8.86
C LEU A 468 -18.50 -35.44 9.51
N ILE A 469 -18.06 -36.07 10.61
CA ILE A 469 -16.85 -35.66 11.31
C ILE A 469 -15.59 -35.98 10.49
N LEU A 470 -15.54 -37.12 9.79
CA LEU A 470 -14.44 -37.42 8.87
C LEU A 470 -14.33 -36.37 7.76
N ARG A 471 -15.46 -35.92 7.17
CA ARG A 471 -15.44 -34.80 6.22
C ARG A 471 -14.96 -33.49 6.86
N ALA A 472 -15.30 -33.23 8.11
CA ALA A 472 -14.79 -32.07 8.84
C ALA A 472 -13.26 -32.14 8.99
N LEU A 473 -12.72 -33.33 9.30
CA LEU A 473 -11.29 -33.61 9.40
C LEU A 473 -10.57 -33.61 8.05
N GLU A 474 -11.23 -33.97 6.95
CA GLU A 474 -10.65 -33.78 5.60
C GLU A 474 -10.37 -32.30 5.30
N ILE A 475 -11.20 -31.39 5.85
CA ILE A 475 -11.05 -29.94 5.67
C ILE A 475 -10.06 -29.36 6.70
N ARG A 476 -10.13 -29.82 7.95
CA ARG A 476 -9.24 -29.41 9.05
C ARG A 476 -8.67 -30.65 9.76
N PRO A 477 -7.58 -31.25 9.23
CA PRO A 477 -7.06 -32.55 9.70
C PRO A 477 -6.41 -32.50 11.09
N ASP A 478 -5.92 -31.33 11.49
CA ASP A 478 -5.22 -31.12 12.76
C ASP A 478 -6.09 -30.34 13.78
N ASP A 479 -7.40 -30.59 13.80
CA ASP A 479 -8.31 -30.03 14.80
C ASP A 479 -8.57 -31.04 15.94
N GLY A 480 -8.03 -30.75 17.12
CA GLY A 480 -8.17 -31.62 18.29
C GLY A 480 -9.62 -31.84 18.73
N TYR A 481 -10.50 -30.83 18.58
CA TYR A 481 -11.91 -30.94 18.97
C TYR A 481 -12.71 -31.83 18.00
N PHE A 482 -12.30 -31.88 16.74
CA PHE A 482 -12.91 -32.77 15.75
C PHE A 482 -12.49 -34.22 15.96
N LEU A 483 -11.23 -34.44 16.36
CA LEU A 483 -10.75 -35.78 16.75
C LEU A 483 -11.45 -36.27 18.02
N ASP A 484 -11.67 -35.39 19.00
CA ASP A 484 -12.48 -35.69 20.18
C ASP A 484 -13.92 -36.09 19.81
N SER A 485 -14.55 -35.33 18.90
CA SER A 485 -15.88 -35.64 18.40
C SER A 485 -15.94 -37.00 17.69
N LEU A 486 -14.91 -37.34 16.88
CA LEU A 486 -14.80 -38.64 16.22
C LEU A 486 -14.62 -39.77 17.23
N ALA A 487 -13.79 -39.55 18.24
CA ALA A 487 -13.60 -40.51 19.31
C ALA A 487 -14.90 -40.75 20.09
N TRP A 488 -15.71 -39.71 20.30
CA TRP A 488 -17.03 -39.85 20.91
C TRP A 488 -17.95 -40.72 20.07
N VAL A 489 -17.91 -40.61 18.73
CA VAL A 489 -18.63 -41.54 17.84
C VAL A 489 -18.18 -42.98 18.09
N TYR A 490 -16.87 -43.24 18.11
CA TYR A 490 -16.33 -44.59 18.34
C TYR A 490 -16.67 -45.15 19.71
N TYR A 491 -16.63 -44.30 20.75
CA TYR A 491 -17.08 -44.66 22.09
C TYR A 491 -18.53 -45.12 22.10
N ARG A 492 -19.42 -44.39 21.41
CA ARG A 492 -20.86 -44.72 21.32
C ARG A 492 -21.16 -45.95 20.45
N GLN A 493 -20.28 -46.25 19.50
CA GLN A 493 -20.30 -47.51 18.74
C GLN A 493 -19.74 -48.71 19.54
N GLY A 494 -19.12 -48.47 20.70
CA GLY A 494 -18.46 -49.50 21.51
C GLY A 494 -17.03 -49.84 21.06
N ASP A 495 -16.46 -49.09 20.11
CA ASP A 495 -15.09 -49.25 19.63
C ASP A 495 -14.13 -48.43 20.49
N TYR A 496 -13.95 -48.88 21.73
CA TYR A 496 -13.09 -48.20 22.69
C TYR A 496 -11.62 -48.09 22.26
N PRO A 497 -11.01 -49.08 21.57
CA PRO A 497 -9.62 -48.94 21.09
C PRO A 497 -9.44 -47.78 20.10
N ARG A 498 -10.34 -47.61 19.12
CA ARG A 498 -10.27 -46.46 18.21
C ARG A 498 -10.55 -45.15 18.93
N ALA A 499 -11.52 -45.12 19.85
CA ALA A 499 -11.80 -43.93 20.64
C ALA A 499 -10.58 -43.45 21.46
N ASP A 500 -9.89 -44.36 22.15
CA ASP A 500 -8.66 -44.05 22.92
C ASP A 500 -7.55 -43.50 22.02
N ALA A 501 -7.34 -44.11 20.85
CA ALA A 501 -6.34 -43.66 19.89
C ALA A 501 -6.61 -42.22 19.41
N GLU A 502 -7.85 -41.90 19.05
CA GLU A 502 -8.23 -40.56 18.57
C GLU A 502 -8.19 -39.51 19.70
N LEU A 503 -8.62 -39.82 20.92
CA LEU A 503 -8.51 -38.90 22.07
C LEU A 503 -7.06 -38.59 22.44
N ARG A 504 -6.16 -39.58 22.33
CA ARG A 504 -4.73 -39.33 22.53
C ARG A 504 -4.12 -38.47 21.44
N ARG A 505 -4.64 -38.53 20.21
CA ARG A 505 -4.28 -37.57 19.15
C ARG A 505 -4.85 -36.18 19.45
N ALA A 506 -6.11 -36.10 19.88
CA ALA A 506 -6.76 -34.86 20.28
C ALA A 506 -5.97 -34.13 21.38
N LEU A 507 -5.54 -34.84 22.44
CA LEU A 507 -4.73 -34.29 23.53
C LEU A 507 -3.32 -33.84 23.12
N LYS A 508 -2.77 -34.32 22.00
CA LYS A 508 -1.50 -33.78 21.47
C LYS A 508 -1.70 -32.40 20.86
N LEU A 509 -2.88 -32.14 20.29
CA LEU A 509 -3.22 -30.89 19.60
C LEU A 509 -3.86 -29.86 20.55
N ALA A 510 -4.64 -30.32 21.52
CA ALA A 510 -5.22 -29.52 22.59
C ALA A 510 -4.79 -30.11 23.95
N PRO A 511 -3.54 -29.87 24.39
CA PRO A 511 -3.07 -30.36 25.68
C PRO A 511 -3.91 -29.75 26.80
N ASP A 512 -4.28 -30.60 27.76
CA ASP A 512 -4.99 -30.20 28.98
C ASP A 512 -6.41 -29.64 28.81
N ASP A 513 -7.05 -29.82 27.64
CA ASP A 513 -8.46 -29.50 27.50
C ASP A 513 -9.32 -30.35 28.46
N PRO A 514 -10.10 -29.73 29.37
CA PRO A 514 -10.85 -30.46 30.39
C PRO A 514 -11.87 -31.46 29.84
N VAL A 515 -12.49 -31.18 28.69
CA VAL A 515 -13.55 -32.03 28.11
C VAL A 515 -12.93 -33.24 27.42
N ILE A 516 -11.85 -33.04 26.65
CA ILE A 516 -11.11 -34.15 26.02
C ILE A 516 -10.51 -35.07 27.08
N LEU A 517 -10.02 -34.50 28.19
CA LEU A 517 -9.55 -35.27 29.35
C LEU A 517 -10.69 -36.10 29.98
N GLU A 518 -11.90 -35.54 30.11
CA GLU A 518 -13.07 -36.28 30.59
C GLU A 518 -13.44 -37.43 29.65
N HIS A 519 -13.58 -37.16 28.34
CA HIS A 519 -13.92 -38.18 27.35
C HIS A 519 -12.91 -39.33 27.33
N LEU A 520 -11.61 -39.03 27.47
CA LEU A 520 -10.59 -40.07 27.61
C LEU A 520 -10.75 -40.89 28.89
N GLY A 521 -11.07 -40.24 30.01
CA GLY A 521 -11.43 -40.93 31.24
C GLY A 521 -12.62 -41.88 31.06
N ASP A 522 -13.68 -41.44 30.37
CA ASP A 522 -14.87 -42.25 30.09
C ASP A 522 -14.54 -43.47 29.22
N VAL A 523 -13.75 -43.28 28.16
CA VAL A 523 -13.31 -44.38 27.29
C VAL A 523 -12.45 -45.39 28.06
N LEU A 524 -11.50 -44.92 28.87
CA LEU A 524 -10.64 -45.80 29.67
C LEU A 524 -11.43 -46.57 30.72
N LEU A 525 -12.42 -45.93 31.34
CA LEU A 525 -13.31 -46.58 32.30
C LEU A 525 -14.11 -47.70 31.62
N ALA A 526 -14.63 -47.47 30.41
CA ALA A 526 -15.34 -48.50 29.63
C ALA A 526 -14.42 -49.65 29.18
N GLN A 527 -13.10 -49.41 29.04
CA GLN A 527 -12.10 -50.45 28.81
C GLN A 527 -11.71 -51.23 30.09
N GLY A 528 -12.27 -50.88 31.25
CA GLY A 528 -11.90 -51.48 32.54
C GLY A 528 -10.60 -50.93 33.16
N LYS A 529 -10.04 -49.84 32.60
CA LYS A 529 -8.81 -49.20 33.08
C LYS A 529 -9.11 -48.10 34.11
N GLY A 530 -9.78 -48.47 35.20
CA GLY A 530 -10.31 -47.52 36.19
C GLY A 530 -9.26 -46.59 36.80
N GLU A 531 -8.08 -47.10 37.18
CA GLU A 531 -7.02 -46.26 37.75
C GLU A 531 -6.48 -45.23 36.75
N GLU A 532 -6.32 -45.60 35.48
CA GLU A 532 -5.89 -44.66 34.44
C GLU A 532 -6.98 -43.59 34.21
N ALA A 533 -8.24 -44.01 34.11
CA ALA A 533 -9.39 -43.10 33.98
C ALA A 533 -9.45 -42.07 35.12
N ALA A 534 -9.20 -42.50 36.35
CA ALA A 534 -9.17 -41.61 37.53
C ALA A 534 -8.14 -40.48 37.37
N THR A 535 -6.95 -40.76 36.84
CA THR A 535 -5.92 -39.73 36.62
C THR A 535 -6.37 -38.67 35.62
N PHE A 536 -7.10 -39.06 34.57
CA PHE A 536 -7.62 -38.13 33.57
C PHE A 536 -8.78 -37.30 34.11
N PHE A 537 -9.68 -37.88 34.90
CA PHE A 537 -10.74 -37.14 35.59
C PHE A 537 -10.19 -36.12 36.60
N GLU A 538 -9.16 -36.48 37.36
CA GLU A 538 -8.48 -35.54 38.26
C GLU A 538 -7.87 -34.36 37.51
N ARG A 539 -7.22 -34.63 36.37
CA ARG A 539 -6.67 -33.60 35.50
C ARG A 539 -7.77 -32.72 34.90
N ALA A 540 -8.88 -33.30 34.43
CA ALA A 540 -10.01 -32.55 33.90
C ALA A 540 -10.54 -31.53 34.92
N ILE A 541 -10.75 -31.97 36.18
CA ILE A 541 -11.17 -31.10 37.28
C ILE A 541 -10.11 -30.01 37.55
N ALA A 542 -8.83 -30.39 37.64
CA ALA A 542 -7.74 -29.46 37.93
C ALA A 542 -7.55 -28.39 36.83
N LYS A 543 -7.93 -28.70 35.59
CA LYS A 543 -7.86 -27.79 34.44
C LYS A 543 -9.12 -26.94 34.24
N GLY A 544 -10.08 -27.02 35.16
CA GLY A 544 -11.23 -26.12 35.18
C GLY A 544 -12.42 -26.58 34.35
N HIS A 545 -12.73 -27.89 34.36
CA HIS A 545 -13.95 -28.42 33.76
C HIS A 545 -15.19 -27.60 34.14
N GLU A 546 -16.12 -27.36 33.21
CA GLU A 546 -17.31 -26.53 33.45
C GLU A 546 -18.25 -27.15 34.50
N LYS A 547 -18.31 -28.49 34.55
CA LYS A 547 -19.11 -29.27 35.49
C LYS A 547 -18.22 -30.21 36.31
N PRO A 548 -17.37 -29.70 37.21
CA PRO A 548 -16.41 -30.54 37.93
C PRO A 548 -17.09 -31.53 38.88
N GLN A 549 -18.33 -31.25 39.30
CA GLN A 549 -19.12 -32.13 40.14
C GLN A 549 -19.50 -33.43 39.40
N ASP A 550 -19.87 -33.36 38.13
CA ASP A 550 -20.26 -34.53 37.33
C ASP A 550 -19.05 -35.48 37.16
N VAL A 551 -17.89 -34.91 36.83
CA VAL A 551 -16.62 -35.64 36.76
C VAL A 551 -16.22 -36.21 38.12
N SER A 552 -16.45 -35.48 39.21
CA SER A 552 -16.16 -35.94 40.57
C SER A 552 -17.00 -37.16 40.96
N VAL A 553 -18.25 -37.25 40.51
CA VAL A 553 -19.10 -38.43 40.75
C VAL A 553 -18.52 -39.67 40.06
N LYS A 554 -18.04 -39.53 38.82
CA LYS A 554 -17.34 -40.60 38.09
C LYS A 554 -16.05 -41.04 38.80
N LEU A 555 -15.25 -40.07 39.26
CA LEU A 555 -14.02 -40.37 40.01
C LEU A 555 -14.31 -41.09 41.34
N GLN A 556 -15.37 -40.69 42.05
CA GLN A 556 -15.77 -41.35 43.29
C GLN A 556 -16.29 -42.77 43.08
N SER A 557 -16.98 -43.06 41.98
CA SER A 557 -17.47 -44.41 41.69
C SER A 557 -16.32 -45.39 41.47
N ILE A 558 -15.26 -44.97 40.77
CA ILE A 558 -14.03 -45.74 40.59
C ILE A 558 -13.39 -46.03 41.95
N ARG A 559 -13.20 -45.00 42.79
CA ARG A 559 -12.55 -45.15 44.10
C ARG A 559 -13.34 -46.01 45.07
N LYS A 560 -14.67 -46.05 44.96
CA LYS A 560 -15.54 -46.92 45.78
C LYS A 560 -15.53 -48.39 45.34
N ALA A 561 -15.27 -48.66 44.06
CA ALA A 561 -15.20 -50.04 43.55
C ALA A 561 -13.98 -50.81 44.10
N GLY A 562 -12.95 -50.11 44.58
CA GLY A 562 -11.70 -50.70 45.08
C GLY A 562 -10.89 -51.37 43.96
N PRO A 563 -9.60 -51.67 44.17
CA PRO A 563 -8.79 -52.35 43.15
C PRO A 563 -9.38 -53.74 42.92
N ALA A 564 -9.93 -53.98 41.72
CA ALA A 564 -10.34 -55.30 41.29
C ALA A 564 -9.16 -56.27 41.49
N GLY A 565 -9.43 -57.40 42.16
CA GLY A 565 -8.41 -58.36 42.60
C GLY A 565 -7.43 -58.75 41.49
N LYS A 566 -6.16 -58.84 41.89
CA LYS A 566 -4.99 -59.27 41.11
C LYS A 566 -5.19 -60.57 40.34
#